data_AF-A0A5S9PJ95-F1
#
_entry.id   AF-A0A5S9PJ95-F1
#
_cell.length_a   1.000
_cell.length_b   1.000
_cell.length_c   1.000
_cell.angle_alpha   90.00
_cell.angle_beta   90.00
_cell.angle_gamma   90.00
#
_symmetry.space_group_name_H-M   'P 1'
#
loop_
_entity.id
_entity.type
_entity.pdbx_description
1 polymer ?
#
loop_
_entity_poly.entity_id
_entity_poly.type
_entity_poly.pdbx_seq_one_letter_code
_entity_poly.pdbx_strand_id
1 'polypeptide(L)'
;MIESIDTLRTERHRLRRHLELLEQDPTHPLDFAVEHAHTTPVLVLREGQALRSAHSDVRLDYALMRRIILMALREKIAGLDQRLEGRDAGDLPMERAQFGDQTEA
;
A
#
# COMPACT_ATOMS: atom_id res chain seq x y z
N MET A 1 -14.33 7.85 11.32
CA MET A 1 -14.91 7.68 9.97
C MET A 1 -14.72 6.23 9.56
N ILE A 2 -15.78 5.57 9.08
CA ILE A 2 -15.66 4.23 8.52
C ILE A 2 -15.14 4.41 7.09
N GLU A 3 -13.91 3.97 6.81
CA GLU A 3 -13.40 3.93 5.44
C GLU A 3 -14.27 2.95 4.62
N SER A 4 -14.70 3.38 3.43
CA SER A 4 -15.45 2.52 2.51
C SER A 4 -14.57 1.37 2.03
N ILE A 5 -15.17 0.20 1.79
CA ILE A 5 -14.48 -0.97 1.21
C ILE A 5 -13.83 -0.60 -0.13
N ASP A 6 -14.46 0.25 -0.93
CA ASP A 6 -13.91 0.70 -2.22
C ASP A 6 -12.65 1.55 -2.05
N THR A 7 -12.58 2.36 -0.99
CA THR A 7 -11.38 3.13 -0.64
C THR A 7 -10.22 2.20 -0.33
N LEU A 8 -10.47 1.18 0.50
CA LEU A 8 -9.47 0.17 0.88
C LEU A 8 -8.99 -0.65 -0.32
N ARG A 9 -9.91 -1.06 -1.20
CA ARG A 9 -9.58 -1.80 -2.44
C ARG A 9 -8.75 -0.94 -3.40
N THR A 10 -9.10 0.33 -3.54
CA THR A 10 -8.36 1.30 -4.36
C THR A 10 -6.95 1.50 -3.83
N GLU A 11 -6.80 1.71 -2.52
CA GLU A 11 -5.50 1.87 -1.88
C GLU A 11 -4.62 0.63 -2.06
N ARG A 12 -5.18 -0.56 -1.77
CA ARG A 12 -4.49 -1.85 -1.97
C ARG A 12 -3.99 -2.02 -3.40
N HIS A 13 -4.82 -1.69 -4.39
CA HIS A 13 -4.44 -1.77 -5.80
C HIS A 13 -3.27 -0.84 -6.12
N ARG A 14 -3.33 0.42 -5.66
CA ARG A 14 -2.23 1.39 -5.86
C ARG A 14 -0.91 0.90 -5.24
N LEU A 15 -0.96 0.38 -4.01
CA LEU A 15 0.23 -0.14 -3.33
C LEU A 15 0.81 -1.36 -4.05
N ARG A 16 -0.03 -2.30 -4.52
CA ARG A 16 0.43 -3.46 -5.30
C ARG A 16 1.10 -3.05 -6.61
N ARG A 17 0.52 -2.10 -7.34
CA ARG A 17 1.13 -1.59 -8.58
C ARG A 17 2.49 -0.94 -8.33
N HIS A 18 2.62 -0.18 -7.24
CA HIS A 18 3.90 0.40 -6.85
C HIS A 18 4.93 -0.69 -6.49
N LEU A 19 4.53 -1.69 -5.71
CA LEU A 19 5.38 -2.82 -5.35
C LEU A 19 5.87 -3.57 -6.61
N GLU A 20 4.96 -3.92 -7.51
CA GLU A 20 5.28 -4.60 -8.78
C GLU A 20 6.32 -3.83 -9.59
N LEU A 21 6.14 -2.52 -9.71
CA LEU A 21 7.05 -1.66 -10.46
C LEU A 21 8.45 -1.61 -9.83
N LEU A 22 8.53 -1.48 -8.49
CA LEU A 22 9.82 -1.52 -7.81
C LEU A 22 10.49 -2.90 -7.90
N GLU A 23 9.73 -3.99 -7.89
CA GLU A 23 10.26 -5.36 -8.01
C GLU A 23 10.78 -5.65 -9.42
N GLN A 24 10.08 -5.18 -10.46
CA GLN A 24 10.43 -5.41 -11.86
C GLN A 24 11.59 -4.53 -12.34
N ASP A 25 11.66 -3.29 -11.87
CA ASP A 25 12.71 -2.34 -12.24
C ASP A 25 13.60 -2.02 -11.01
N PRO A 26 14.77 -2.66 -10.90
CA PRO A 26 15.69 -2.40 -9.80
C PRO A 26 16.38 -1.04 -9.90
N THR A 27 16.21 -0.30 -11.00
CA THR A 27 16.79 1.03 -11.22
C THR A 27 15.77 2.15 -11.00
N HIS A 28 14.51 1.78 -10.69
CA HIS A 28 13.43 2.72 -10.55
C HIS A 28 13.74 3.80 -9.50
N PRO A 29 13.62 5.10 -9.82
CA PRO A 29 13.88 6.16 -8.86
C PRO A 29 12.94 6.09 -7.65
N LEU A 30 13.47 6.36 -6.46
CA LEU A 30 12.68 6.47 -5.25
C LEU A 30 12.38 7.96 -5.01
N ASP A 31 11.16 8.34 -5.34
CA ASP A 31 10.69 9.72 -5.26
C ASP A 31 9.87 9.92 -3.97
N PHE A 32 10.31 10.83 -3.11
CA PHE A 32 9.67 11.13 -1.84
C PHE A 32 9.28 12.60 -1.76
N ALA A 33 8.04 12.84 -1.35
CA ALA A 33 7.61 14.13 -0.83
C ALA A 33 7.39 13.98 0.68
N VAL A 34 7.73 15.02 1.44
CA VAL A 34 7.42 15.05 2.86
C VAL A 34 5.99 15.56 3.02
N GLU A 35 5.09 14.69 3.48
CA GLU A 35 3.72 15.08 3.79
C GLU A 35 3.71 16.19 4.85
N HIS A 36 2.78 17.14 4.70
CA HIS A 36 2.60 18.30 5.59
C HIS A 36 3.76 19.29 5.65
N ALA A 37 4.80 19.13 4.83
CA ALA A 37 5.84 20.13 4.72
C ALA A 37 5.54 21.06 3.53
N HIS A 38 5.29 22.34 3.83
CA HIS A 38 4.85 23.32 2.82
C HIS A 38 5.93 23.70 1.79
N THR A 39 7.20 23.36 2.04
CA THR A 39 8.34 23.85 1.25
C THR A 39 9.42 22.80 0.98
N THR A 40 9.23 21.54 1.39
CA THR A 40 10.31 20.55 1.28
C THR A 40 10.45 20.06 -0.17
N PRO A 41 11.67 20.09 -0.74
CA PRO A 41 11.90 19.60 -2.09
C PRO A 41 11.57 18.10 -2.18
N VAL A 42 11.08 17.69 -3.34
CA VAL A 42 10.95 16.27 -3.68
C VAL A 42 12.35 15.66 -3.69
N LEU A 43 12.55 14.63 -2.88
CA LEU A 43 13.79 13.86 -2.83
C LEU A 43 13.70 12.73 -3.85
N VAL A 44 14.58 12.76 -4.85
CA VAL A 44 14.71 11.70 -5.85
C VAL A 44 16.00 10.94 -5.59
N LEU A 45 15.91 9.65 -5.22
CA LEU A 45 17.06 8.79 -5.02
C LEU A 45 17.15 7.76 -6.15
N ARG A 46 18.23 7.81 -6.94
CA ARG A 46 18.49 6.92 -8.07
C ARG A 46 19.50 5.82 -7.73
N GLU A 47 19.57 4.81 -8.58
CA GLU A 47 20.59 3.77 -8.47
C GLU A 47 22.01 4.38 -8.39
N GLY A 48 22.85 3.82 -7.51
CA GLY A 48 24.21 4.32 -7.26
C GLY A 48 24.28 5.56 -6.35
N GLN A 49 23.16 6.21 -6.07
CA GLN A 49 23.10 7.32 -5.11
C GLN A 49 22.89 6.81 -3.69
N ALA A 50 23.17 7.69 -2.72
CA ALA A 50 22.94 7.41 -1.31
C ALA A 50 22.55 8.68 -0.56
N LEU A 51 21.73 8.51 0.46
CA LEU A 51 21.45 9.54 1.45
C LEU A 51 22.52 9.46 2.53
N ARG A 52 23.11 10.60 2.89
CA ARG A 52 24.05 10.70 4.00
C ARG A 52 23.45 11.59 5.07
N SER A 53 23.55 11.16 6.32
CA SER A 53 23.24 12.01 7.45
C SER A 53 24.13 13.26 7.44
N ALA A 54 23.55 14.43 7.75
CA ALA A 54 24.31 15.66 7.91
C ALA A 54 25.06 15.71 9.27
N HIS A 55 24.71 14.82 10.20
CA HIS A 55 25.15 14.86 11.59
C HIS A 55 25.84 13.56 12.05
N SER A 56 26.04 12.60 11.15
CA SER A 56 26.72 11.32 11.44
C SER A 56 27.25 10.66 10.17
N ASP A 57 28.04 9.61 10.34
CA ASP A 57 28.57 8.80 9.23
C ASP A 57 27.55 7.83 8.63
N VAL A 58 26.29 7.89 9.07
CA VAL A 58 25.23 7.02 8.57
C VAL A 58 24.95 7.34 7.10
N ARG A 59 25.02 6.30 6.28
CA ARG A 59 24.72 6.34 4.85
C ARG A 59 23.66 5.28 4.52
N LEU A 60 22.61 5.71 3.83
CA LEU A 60 21.56 4.85 3.30
C LEU A 60 21.69 4.83 1.78
N ASP A 61 22.30 3.76 1.27
CA ASP A 61 22.39 3.57 -0.18
C ASP A 61 21.03 3.24 -0.80
N TYR A 62 20.94 3.42 -2.11
CA TYR A 62 19.74 3.13 -2.88
C TYR A 62 19.23 1.69 -2.68
N ALA A 63 20.11 0.69 -2.66
CA ALA A 63 19.70 -0.71 -2.55
C ALA A 63 19.05 -1.01 -1.19
N LEU A 64 19.61 -0.45 -0.12
CA LEU A 64 19.06 -0.51 1.23
C LEU A 64 17.72 0.22 1.31
N MET A 65 17.63 1.44 0.77
CA MET A 65 16.38 2.21 0.75
C MET A 65 15.29 1.49 -0.02
N ARG A 66 15.61 0.95 -1.20
CA ARG A 66 14.67 0.13 -1.99
C ARG A 66 14.20 -1.08 -1.19
N ARG A 67 15.10 -1.79 -0.51
CA ARG A 67 14.73 -2.94 0.34
C ARG A 67 13.77 -2.54 1.46
N ILE A 68 14.04 -1.44 2.16
CA ILE A 68 13.18 -0.92 3.23
C ILE A 68 11.79 -0.61 2.69
N ILE A 69 11.70 0.05 1.54
CA ILE A 69 10.42 0.41 0.92
C ILE A 69 9.65 -0.82 0.46
N LEU A 70 10.32 -1.79 -0.18
CA LEU A 70 9.69 -3.06 -0.57
C LEU A 70 9.10 -3.78 0.64
N MET A 71 9.83 -3.83 1.76
CA MET A 71 9.32 -4.41 3.00
C MET A 71 8.10 -3.65 3.54
N ALA A 72 8.19 -2.32 3.62
CA ALA A 72 7.09 -1.49 4.11
C ALA A 72 5.83 -1.59 3.23
N LEU A 73 5.99 -1.64 1.90
CA LEU A 73 4.87 -1.84 0.97
C LEU A 73 4.19 -3.19 1.18
N ARG A 74 4.98 -4.27 1.30
CA ARG A 74 4.45 -5.62 1.57
C ARG A 74 3.68 -5.67 2.89
N GLU A 75 4.21 -5.05 3.94
CA GLU A 75 3.56 -4.97 5.24
C GLU A 75 2.24 -4.20 5.18
N LYS A 76 2.22 -3.03 4.53
CA LYS A 76 0.99 -2.25 4.34
C LYS A 76 -0.06 -3.00 3.53
N ILE A 77 0.33 -3.70 2.46
CA ILE A 77 -0.57 -4.51 1.66
C ILE A 77 -1.17 -5.64 2.51
N ALA A 78 -0.35 -6.36 3.30
CA ALA A 78 -0.84 -7.41 4.18
C ALA A 78 -1.84 -6.89 5.22
N GLY A 79 -1.60 -5.71 5.80
CA GLY A 79 -2.54 -5.06 6.70
C GLY A 79 -3.87 -4.69 6.02
N LEU A 80 -3.84 -4.22 4.77
CA LEU A 80 -5.06 -3.96 4.00
C LEU A 80 -5.81 -5.24 3.63
N ASP A 81 -5.09 -6.31 3.26
CA ASP A 81 -5.68 -7.62 2.97
C ASP A 81 -6.44 -8.14 4.20
N GLN A 82 -5.84 -8.11 5.40
CA GLN A 82 -6.51 -8.49 6.66
C GLN A 82 -7.76 -7.66 6.97
N ARG A 83 -7.70 -6.34 6.74
CA ARG A 83 -8.84 -5.44 6.97
C ARG A 83 -9.99 -5.68 6.00
N LEU A 84 -9.68 -6.06 4.76
CA LEU A 84 -10.67 -6.42 3.76
C LEU A 84 -11.31 -7.78 4.07
N GLU A 85 -10.52 -8.79 4.43
CA GLU A 85 -11.01 -10.11 4.83
C GLU A 85 -11.93 -10.03 6.06
N GLY A 86 -11.54 -9.26 7.08
CA GLY A 86 -12.35 -9.05 8.28
C GLY A 86 -13.66 -8.28 8.05
N ARG A 87 -13.81 -7.61 6.89
CA ARG A 87 -15.05 -6.92 6.50
C ARG A 87 -15.90 -7.72 5.53
N ASP A 88 -15.30 -8.42 4.57
CA ASP A 88 -16.01 -9.34 3.68
C ASP A 88 -16.66 -10.49 4.48
N ALA A 89 -16.11 -10.87 5.64
CA ALA A 89 -16.73 -11.83 6.57
C ALA A 89 -17.93 -11.28 7.39
N GLY A 90 -18.08 -9.95 7.48
CA GLY A 90 -19.14 -9.27 8.24
C GLY A 90 -20.26 -8.68 7.37
N ASP A 91 -20.08 -8.62 6.05
CA ASP A 91 -20.99 -7.98 5.08
C ASP A 91 -21.67 -8.97 4.13
N LEU A 92 -21.72 -10.27 4.44
CA LEU A 92 -22.63 -11.18 3.75
C LEU A 92 -24.07 -10.80 4.11
N PRO A 93 -24.88 -10.27 3.17
CA PRO A 93 -26.28 -10.03 3.46
C PRO A 93 -26.95 -11.40 3.66
N MET A 94 -27.49 -11.67 4.85
CA MET A 94 -28.40 -12.78 5.10
C MET A 94 -29.76 -12.57 4.40
N GLU A 95 -29.79 -12.22 3.12
CA GLU A 95 -31.03 -12.02 2.34
C GLU A 95 -31.29 -13.15 1.32
N ARG A 96 -30.70 -14.33 1.52
CA ARG A 96 -31.01 -15.51 0.68
C ARG A 96 -31.42 -16.74 1.47
N ALA A 97 -32.20 -16.55 2.52
CA ALA A 97 -33.05 -17.60 3.07
C ALA A 97 -34.51 -17.11 3.03
N GLN A 98 -35.36 -17.86 2.33
CA GLN A 98 -36.82 -17.72 2.27
C GLN A 98 -37.40 -16.78 1.19
N PHE A 99 -37.01 -16.98 -0.07
CA PHE A 99 -38.03 -17.13 -1.11
C PHE A 99 -38.18 -18.64 -1.32
N GLY A 100 -39.11 -19.25 -0.56
CA GLY A 100 -39.51 -20.64 -0.71
C GLY A 100 -41.03 -20.69 -0.82
N ASP A 101 -41.48 -21.01 -2.02
CA ASP A 101 -42.82 -21.44 -2.44
C ASP A 101 -44.02 -20.58 -2.08
N GLN A 102 -44.32 -19.65 -2.99
CA GLN A 102 -45.69 -19.60 -3.52
C GLN A 102 -45.86 -20.77 -4.49
N THR A 103 -46.56 -21.82 -4.05
CA THR A 103 -47.34 -22.69 -4.95
C THR A 103 -48.72 -22.90 -4.37
N GLU A 104 -49.69 -22.67 -5.25
CA GLU A 104 -51.14 -22.67 -5.12
C GLU A 104 -51.75 -23.98 -4.57
N ALA A 105 -52.85 -23.88 -3.82
CA ALA A 105 -54.13 -24.60 -3.98
C ALA A 105 -55.00 -24.52 -2.71
#